data_AF-A0A7Y3MBR9-F1
#
_entry.id   AF-A0A7Y3MBR9-F1
#
_cell.length_a   1.000
_cell.length_b   1.000
_cell.length_c   1.000
_cell.angle_alpha   90.00
_cell.angle_beta   90.00
_cell.angle_gamma   90.00
#
_symmetry.space_group_name_H-M   'P 1'
#
loop_
_entity.id
_entity.type
_entity.pdbx_description
1 polymer ?
#
loop_
_entity_poly.entity_id
_entity_poly.type
_entity_poly.pdbx_seq_one_letter_code
_entity_poly.pdbx_strand_id
1 'polypeptide(L)'
;MRRITFFLFFISFLLCQNLNAQIVQGLEVIGTGFNNDMVTLHNNNYSRVASYTYSNSVFEIPVFVGFRSRGQFGGALDILPGDRITGLYGSQFIDNDYRVSAAVEMFAGSTINNSSYSSYIIFGTINEN
;
A
#
# COMPACT_ATOMS: atom_id res chain seq x y z
N MET A 1 -5.20 41.06 -41.31
CA MET A 1 -4.55 40.79 -40.00
C MET A 1 -5.38 39.93 -39.04
N ARG A 2 -6.72 39.97 -39.03
CA ARG A 2 -7.55 39.17 -38.08
C ARG A 2 -7.49 37.63 -38.23
N ARG A 3 -7.08 37.10 -39.39
CA ARG A 3 -7.06 35.65 -39.66
C ARG A 3 -5.90 34.90 -38.99
N ILE A 4 -4.77 35.57 -38.77
CA ILE A 4 -3.58 34.97 -38.15
C ILE A 4 -3.79 34.81 -36.63
N THR A 5 -4.48 35.76 -36.01
CA THR A 5 -4.78 35.73 -34.56
C THR A 5 -5.71 34.57 -34.20
N PHE A 6 -6.73 34.28 -35.02
CA PHE A 6 -7.62 33.14 -34.80
C PHE A 6 -6.90 31.79 -34.95
N PHE A 7 -5.97 31.67 -35.90
CA PHE A 7 -5.20 30.46 -36.12
C PHE A 7 -4.27 30.15 -34.94
N LEU A 8 -3.63 31.18 -34.37
CA LEU A 8 -2.79 31.04 -33.18
C LEU A 8 -3.60 30.70 -31.92
N PHE A 9 -4.80 31.26 -31.78
CA PHE A 9 -5.72 30.92 -30.68
C PHE A 9 -6.22 29.47 -30.78
N PHE A 10 -6.45 28.98 -32.00
CA PHE A 10 -6.87 27.61 -32.26
C PHE A 10 -5.74 26.60 -31.97
N ILE A 11 -4.49 26.92 -32.33
CA ILE A 11 -3.31 26.10 -32.01
C ILE A 11 -3.06 26.05 -30.51
N SER A 12 -3.16 27.18 -29.81
CA SER A 12 -2.99 27.23 -28.35
C SER A 12 -4.11 26.48 -27.62
N PHE A 13 -5.34 26.51 -28.13
CA PHE A 13 -6.44 25.69 -27.61
C PHE A 13 -6.21 24.18 -27.87
N LEU A 14 -5.73 23.79 -29.06
CA LEU A 14 -5.38 22.38 -29.36
C LEU A 14 -4.20 21.87 -28.52
N LEU A 15 -3.20 22.70 -28.27
CA LEU A 15 -2.05 22.36 -27.42
C LEU A 15 -2.43 22.26 -25.94
N CYS A 16 -3.39 23.07 -25.48
CA CYS A 16 -3.90 23.02 -24.11
C CYS A 16 -4.75 21.76 -23.84
N GLN A 17 -5.47 21.26 -24.85
CA GLN A 17 -6.29 20.03 -24.75
C GLN A 17 -5.44 18.75 -24.61
N ASN A 18 -4.18 18.76 -25.04
CA ASN A 18 -3.27 17.60 -24.93
C ASN A 18 -2.47 17.57 -23.61
N LEU A 19 -2.63 18.56 -22.73
CA LEU A 19 -1.94 18.64 -21.43
C LEU A 19 -2.76 18.10 -20.26
N ASN A 20 -4.04 17.80 -20.46
CA ASN A 20 -4.81 16.95 -19.55
C ASN A 20 -4.64 15.49 -19.97
N ALA A 21 -3.44 14.97 -19.79
CA ALA A 21 -3.29 13.54 -19.59
C ALA A 21 -4.13 13.20 -18.35
N GLN A 22 -5.33 12.65 -18.56
CA GLN A 22 -5.96 11.82 -17.53
C GLN A 22 -4.95 10.74 -17.20
N ILE A 23 -4.23 10.93 -16.11
CA ILE A 23 -3.57 9.83 -15.43
C ILE A 23 -4.73 8.99 -14.91
N VAL A 24 -5.10 7.96 -15.67
CA VAL A 24 -5.82 6.83 -15.13
C VAL A 24 -4.83 6.16 -14.16
N GLN A 25 -4.85 6.60 -12.91
CA GLN A 25 -4.24 5.84 -11.83
C GLN A 25 -5.10 4.60 -11.64
N GLY A 26 -4.53 3.45 -11.94
CA GLY A 26 -5.19 2.19 -11.72
C GLY A 26 -4.18 1.06 -11.78
N LEU A 27 -3.55 0.77 -10.64
CA LEU A 27 -3.26 -0.63 -10.35
C LEU A 27 -4.27 -1.08 -9.30
N GLU A 28 -5.28 -1.77 -9.82
CA GLU A 28 -6.25 -2.56 -9.09
C GLU A 28 -5.80 -4.02 -9.24
N VAL A 29 -5.64 -4.74 -8.12
CA VAL A 29 -5.50 -6.20 -8.14
C VAL A 29 -6.54 -6.79 -7.20
N ILE A 30 -7.62 -7.29 -7.81
CA ILE A 30 -8.69 -8.05 -7.17
C ILE A 30 -8.32 -9.53 -7.20
N GLY A 31 -8.40 -10.20 -6.05
CA GLY A 31 -8.28 -11.65 -5.94
C GLY A 31 -9.54 -12.25 -5.33
N THR A 32 -10.07 -13.29 -5.96
CA THR A 32 -11.12 -14.16 -5.42
C THR A 32 -10.63 -15.60 -5.51
N GLY A 33 -9.76 -15.99 -4.57
CA GLY A 33 -9.24 -17.35 -4.45
C GLY A 33 -9.69 -18.04 -3.16
N PHE A 34 -10.01 -19.34 -3.24
CA PHE A 34 -9.80 -20.23 -2.10
C PHE A 34 -8.29 -20.48 -2.02
N ASN A 35 -7.64 -19.95 -0.96
CA ASN A 35 -6.20 -19.89 -0.66
C ASN A 35 -5.50 -18.60 -1.13
N ASN A 36 -5.08 -17.79 -0.15
CA ASN A 36 -4.26 -16.56 -0.16
C ASN A 36 -3.80 -16.01 -1.53
N ASP A 37 -4.38 -14.87 -1.94
CA ASP A 37 -3.87 -14.06 -3.06
C ASP A 37 -2.59 -13.33 -2.63
N MET A 38 -1.43 -13.80 -3.09
CA MET A 38 -0.13 -13.18 -2.84
C MET A 38 0.40 -12.51 -4.11
N VAL A 39 0.68 -11.20 -4.03
CA VAL A 39 1.44 -10.49 -5.06
C VAL A 39 2.92 -10.61 -4.72
N THR A 40 3.69 -11.28 -5.60
CA THR A 40 5.14 -11.43 -5.45
C THR A 40 5.88 -10.67 -6.54
N LEU A 41 6.80 -9.79 -6.14
CA LEU A 41 7.76 -9.16 -7.04
C LEU A 41 9.09 -9.90 -6.94
N HIS A 42 9.49 -10.57 -8.02
CA HIS A 42 10.77 -11.27 -8.11
C HIS A 42 11.74 -10.48 -8.99
N ASN A 43 12.97 -10.28 -8.51
CA ASN A 43 14.04 -9.62 -9.24
C ASN A 43 15.35 -10.36 -8.99
N ASN A 44 16.08 -10.68 -10.06
CA ASN A 44 17.38 -11.36 -10.01
C ASN A 44 18.54 -10.41 -9.63
N ASN A 45 18.24 -9.13 -9.40
CA ASN A 45 19.19 -8.09 -9.01
C ASN A 45 18.66 -7.35 -7.77
N TYR A 46 19.18 -6.15 -7.50
CA TYR A 46 18.70 -5.27 -6.45
C TYR A 46 17.36 -4.61 -6.81
N SER A 47 16.43 -4.55 -5.84
CA SER A 47 15.19 -3.78 -5.93
C SER A 47 15.10 -2.76 -4.80
N ARG A 48 14.58 -1.57 -5.12
CA ARG A 48 14.20 -0.57 -4.12
C ARG A 48 12.81 -0.07 -4.44
N VAL A 49 11.92 -0.11 -3.45
CA VAL A 49 10.62 0.56 -3.52
C VAL A 49 10.78 1.92 -2.85
N ALA A 50 10.52 3.00 -3.58
CA ALA A 50 10.53 4.36 -3.06
C ALA A 50 9.17 5.01 -3.36
N SER A 51 8.51 5.52 -2.32
CA SER A 51 7.29 6.30 -2.45
C SER A 51 7.61 7.76 -2.14
N TYR A 52 7.26 8.65 -3.08
CA TYR A 52 7.39 10.09 -2.94
C TYR A 52 5.99 10.69 -3.04
N THR A 53 5.49 11.26 -1.95
CA THR A 53 4.16 11.86 -1.88
C THR A 53 4.30 13.33 -1.56
N TYR A 54 3.64 14.19 -2.36
CA TYR A 54 3.62 15.64 -2.18
C TYR A 54 2.18 16.13 -2.32
N SER A 55 1.75 17.01 -1.42
CA SER A 55 0.42 17.62 -1.47
C SER A 55 0.44 19.03 -0.88
N ASN A 56 -0.30 19.95 -1.50
CA ASN A 56 -0.54 21.30 -0.97
C ASN A 56 -1.54 21.30 0.21
N SER A 57 -2.16 20.15 0.49
CA SER A 57 -3.04 19.91 1.63
C SER A 57 -2.54 18.68 2.38
N VAL A 58 -1.98 18.89 3.58
CA VAL A 58 -1.40 17.85 4.46
C VAL A 58 -2.53 17.12 5.19
N PHE A 59 -3.50 16.59 4.46
CA PHE A 59 -4.37 15.57 5.04
C PHE A 59 -3.65 14.24 4.88
N GLU A 60 -3.49 13.52 5.99
CA GLU A 60 -2.73 12.28 6.13
C GLU A 60 -3.28 11.20 5.17
N ILE A 61 -2.74 11.14 3.96
CA ILE A 61 -2.96 9.98 3.10
C ILE A 61 -1.92 8.94 3.52
N PRO A 62 -2.34 7.80 4.07
CA PRO A 62 -1.40 6.78 4.50
C PRO A 62 -0.64 6.22 3.30
N VAL A 63 0.70 6.20 3.39
CA VAL A 63 1.59 5.70 2.34
C VAL A 63 1.50 4.17 2.21
N PHE A 64 1.14 3.49 3.30
CA PHE A 64 0.91 2.05 3.36
C PHE A 64 -0.24 1.78 4.34
N VAL A 65 -1.24 1.01 3.90
CA VAL A 65 -2.38 0.62 4.74
C VAL A 65 -2.53 -0.89 4.69
N GLY A 66 -2.55 -1.51 5.87
CA GLY A 66 -3.01 -2.89 6.02
C GLY A 66 -4.43 -2.88 6.56
N PHE A 67 -5.38 -3.38 5.78
CA PHE A 67 -6.72 -3.70 6.28
C PHE A 67 -6.75 -5.14 6.74
N ARG A 68 -7.17 -5.38 7.98
CA ARG A 68 -7.34 -6.72 8.53
C ARG A 68 -8.68 -6.85 9.22
N SER A 69 -9.36 -7.95 8.93
CA SER A 69 -10.53 -8.43 9.65
C SER A 69 -10.41 -9.94 9.84
N ARG A 70 -11.22 -10.48 10.75
CA ARG A 70 -11.47 -11.92 10.82
C ARG A 70 -12.65 -12.27 9.88
N GLY A 71 -12.93 -13.55 9.70
CA GLY A 71 -14.03 -14.00 8.83
C GLY A 71 -13.67 -14.00 7.34
N GLN A 72 -14.68 -13.93 6.48
CA GLN A 72 -14.54 -13.97 5.01
C GLN A 72 -14.95 -12.65 4.37
N PHE A 73 -14.56 -12.44 3.11
CA PHE A 73 -15.02 -11.32 2.31
C PHE A 73 -16.55 -11.39 2.13
N GLY A 74 -17.28 -10.40 2.66
CA GLY A 74 -18.75 -10.39 2.74
C GLY A 74 -19.35 -10.80 4.10
N GLY A 75 -18.52 -11.30 5.02
CA GLY A 75 -18.87 -11.66 6.39
C GLY A 75 -17.71 -11.38 7.34
N ALA A 76 -17.22 -10.14 7.33
CA ALA A 76 -16.10 -9.72 8.16
C ALA A 76 -16.49 -9.72 9.64
N LEU A 77 -15.57 -10.15 10.49
CA LEU A 77 -15.68 -10.17 11.94
C LEU A 77 -14.61 -9.26 12.55
N ASP A 78 -14.91 -8.76 13.74
CA ASP A 78 -14.02 -7.88 14.49
C ASP A 78 -12.68 -8.57 14.81
N ILE A 79 -11.61 -7.78 14.75
CA ILE A 79 -10.30 -8.17 15.29
C ILE A 79 -10.37 -8.30 16.82
N LEU A 80 -9.56 -9.18 17.39
CA LEU A 80 -9.41 -9.32 18.83
C LEU A 80 -8.07 -8.74 19.32
N PRO A 81 -7.95 -8.40 20.62
CA PRO A 81 -6.66 -8.03 21.19
C PRO A 81 -5.61 -9.13 20.95
N GLY A 82 -4.42 -8.72 20.48
CA GLY A 82 -3.33 -9.61 20.07
C GLY A 82 -3.34 -10.02 18.60
N ASP A 83 -4.41 -9.72 17.84
CA ASP A 83 -4.42 -9.99 16.40
C ASP A 83 -3.42 -9.08 15.66
N ARG A 84 -2.67 -9.67 14.74
CA ARG A 84 -1.77 -8.92 13.86
C ARG A 84 -2.56 -8.17 12.79
N ILE A 85 -2.34 -6.86 12.69
CA ILE A 85 -3.01 -5.98 11.72
C ILE A 85 -2.20 -5.94 10.42
N THR A 86 -0.91 -5.64 10.51
CA THR A 86 0.00 -5.58 9.36
C THR A 86 1.46 -5.68 9.81
N GLY A 87 2.40 -5.88 8.89
CA GLY A 87 3.82 -5.91 9.22
C GLY A 87 4.75 -5.99 8.02
N LEU A 88 6.03 -5.79 8.29
CA LEU A 88 7.15 -5.92 7.34
C LEU A 88 8.12 -6.96 7.88
N TYR A 89 8.55 -7.89 7.03
CA TYR A 89 9.47 -8.97 7.40
C TYR A 89 10.72 -8.92 6.53
N GLY A 90 11.87 -9.07 7.17
CA GLY A 90 13.12 -9.44 6.52
C GLY A 90 13.33 -10.94 6.67
N SER A 91 13.60 -11.61 5.56
CA SER A 91 13.94 -13.05 5.52
C SER A 91 15.25 -13.25 4.79
N GLN A 92 16.04 -14.22 5.24
CA GLN A 92 17.32 -14.58 4.64
C GLN A 92 17.29 -16.04 4.18
N PHE A 93 17.97 -16.34 3.07
CA PHE A 93 18.08 -17.69 2.54
C PHE A 93 19.35 -18.35 3.05
N ILE A 94 19.23 -19.40 3.87
CA ILE A 94 20.35 -20.12 4.50
C ILE A 94 20.01 -21.62 4.53
N ASP A 95 20.98 -22.47 4.20
CA ASP A 95 20.83 -23.93 4.13
C ASP A 95 19.61 -24.40 3.31
N ASN A 96 19.43 -23.82 2.13
CA ASN A 96 18.34 -24.10 1.19
C ASN A 96 16.92 -23.72 1.68
N ASP A 97 16.79 -22.85 2.68
CA ASP A 97 15.48 -22.39 3.16
C ASP A 97 15.45 -20.89 3.50
N TYR A 98 14.26 -20.28 3.42
CA TYR A 98 14.03 -18.89 3.83
C TYR A 98 13.66 -18.83 5.32
N ARG A 99 14.45 -18.10 6.11
CA ARG A 99 14.21 -17.89 7.54
C ARG A 99 13.94 -16.42 7.81
N VAL A 100 12.86 -16.10 8.50
CA VAL A 100 12.57 -14.73 8.96
C VAL A 100 13.66 -14.33 9.95
N SER A 101 14.32 -13.21 9.71
CA SER A 101 15.40 -12.70 10.58
C SER A 101 15.00 -11.45 11.35
N ALA A 102 14.10 -10.63 10.79
CA ALA A 102 13.62 -9.42 11.44
C ALA A 102 12.17 -9.12 11.03
N ALA A 103 11.43 -8.46 11.92
CA ALA A 103 10.08 -8.01 11.65
C ALA A 103 9.75 -6.70 12.36
N VAL A 104 8.91 -5.90 11.72
CA VAL A 104 8.17 -4.79 12.34
C VAL A 104 6.69 -5.09 12.17
N GLU A 105 6.00 -5.32 13.28
CA GLU A 105 4.63 -5.81 13.28
C GLU A 105 3.72 -4.90 14.09
N MET A 106 2.54 -4.61 13.57
CA MET A 106 1.49 -3.85 14.25
C MET A 106 0.40 -4.82 14.71
N PHE A 107 0.02 -4.70 15.98
CA PHE A 107 -0.98 -5.55 16.60
C PHE A 107 -2.13 -4.75 17.18
N ALA A 108 -3.31 -5.35 17.17
CA ALA A 108 -4.47 -4.86 17.87
C ALA A 108 -4.23 -4.96 19.39
N GLY A 109 -4.34 -3.85 20.09
CA GLY A 109 -4.28 -3.77 21.54
C GLY A 109 -5.64 -4.02 22.18
N SER A 110 -5.80 -3.59 23.43
CA SER A 110 -7.08 -3.68 24.14
C SER A 110 -8.13 -2.78 23.48
N THR A 111 -9.38 -3.25 23.50
CA THR A 111 -10.55 -2.45 23.14
C THR A 111 -10.58 -1.18 23.99
N ILE A 112 -10.62 -0.02 23.33
CA ILE A 112 -10.77 1.28 24.01
C ILE A 112 -12.27 1.59 24.15
N ASN A 113 -13.06 1.28 23.13
CA ASN A 113 -14.53 1.37 23.12
C ASN A 113 -15.12 0.40 22.08
N ASN A 114 -16.45 0.35 21.94
CA ASN A 114 -17.16 -0.53 21.01
C ASN A 114 -16.80 -0.34 19.52
N SER A 115 -15.96 0.63 19.18
CA SER A 115 -15.61 1.02 17.80
C SER A 115 -14.11 1.24 17.60
N SER A 116 -13.26 1.03 18.61
CA SER A 116 -11.82 1.21 18.46
C SER A 116 -10.99 0.33 19.39
N TYR A 117 -9.86 -0.10 18.85
CA TYR A 117 -8.82 -0.81 19.56
C TYR A 117 -7.62 0.13 19.69
N SER A 118 -6.90 0.04 20.80
CA SER A 118 -5.53 0.54 20.84
C SER A 118 -4.67 -0.27 19.87
N SER A 119 -3.48 0.20 19.52
CA SER A 119 -2.54 -0.58 18.72
C SER A 119 -1.13 -0.38 19.25
N TYR A 120 -0.30 -1.39 19.09
CA TYR A 120 1.11 -1.33 19.49
C TYR A 120 1.99 -1.96 18.41
N ILE A 121 3.25 -1.54 18.40
CA ILE A 121 4.26 -1.97 17.41
C ILE A 121 5.29 -2.82 18.14
N ILE A 122 5.60 -3.99 17.59
CA ILE A 122 6.72 -4.82 18.03
C ILE A 122 7.83 -4.74 16.98
N PHE A 123 9.04 -4.44 17.46
CA PHE A 123 10.27 -4.61 16.71
C PHE A 123 10.94 -5.89 17.20
N GLY A 124 11.13 -6.85 16.29
CA GLY A 124 11.76 -8.12 16.61
C GLY A 124 12.88 -8.45 15.65
N THR A 125 14.02 -8.87 16.20
CA THR A 125 14.98 -9.71 15.50
C THR A 125 14.77 -11.11 16.02
N ILE A 126 14.61 -12.11 15.14
CA ILE A 126 14.54 -13.50 15.60
C ILE A 126 15.98 -13.93 15.91
N ASN A 127 16.46 -13.54 17.10
CA ASN A 127 17.56 -14.26 17.73
C ASN A 127 16.92 -15.50 18.34
N GLU A 128 16.87 -16.57 17.54
CA GLU A 128 16.67 -17.91 18.10
C GLU A 128 17.86 -18.16 19.02
N ASN A 129 17.62 -18.07 20.33
CA ASN A 129 18.40 -18.82 21.31
C ASN A 129 17.70 -20.16 21.53
#